data_AF-A0A1W6D000-F1
#
_entry.id   AF-A0A1W6D000-F1
#
_cell.length_a   1.000
_cell.length_b   1.000
_cell.length_c   1.000
_cell.angle_alpha   90.00
_cell.angle_beta   90.00
_cell.angle_gamma   90.00
#
_symmetry.space_group_name_H-M   'P 1'
#
loop_
_entity.id
_entity.type
_entity.pdbx_description
1 polymer ?
#
loop_
_entity_poly.entity_id
_entity_poly.type
_entity_poly.pdbx_seq_one_letter_code
_entity_poly.pdbx_strand_id
1 'polypeptide(L)'
;MADFLRDLLTAEDHAAPYVWAAVALAHAMIGACLMTCAALLASLVLSDAVLGLALVAVGYSIWELLQAVAGGPPLDGLLDWLCVMLGAAMVAAVWERRVASGAASVIGLWAVVAAGVRQRIGGR
;
A
#
# COMPACT_ATOMS: atom_id res chain seq x y z
N MET A 1 -4.94 6.33 20.62
CA MET A 1 -5.13 5.14 19.76
C MET A 1 -4.81 5.48 18.31
N ALA A 2 -5.43 6.52 17.75
CA ALA A 2 -5.10 7.01 16.40
C ALA A 2 -3.63 7.42 16.28
N ASP A 3 -3.09 8.16 17.26
CA ASP A 3 -1.68 8.58 17.26
C ASP A 3 -0.70 7.40 17.34
N PHE A 4 -1.03 6.39 18.15
CA PHE A 4 -0.23 5.16 18.25
C PHE A 4 -0.21 4.36 16.95
N LEU A 5 -1.36 4.24 16.25
CA LEU A 5 -1.42 3.57 14.96
C LEU A 5 -0.67 4.33 13.88
N ARG A 6 -0.72 5.66 13.92
CA ARG A 6 0.02 6.54 13.02
C ARG A 6 1.54 6.37 13.21
N ASP A 7 2.04 6.53 14.43
CA ASP A 7 3.47 6.37 14.72
C ASP A 7 4.00 4.96 14.41
N LEU A 8 3.14 3.93 14.52
CA LEU A 8 3.50 2.55 14.19
C LEU A 8 3.54 2.29 12.68
N LEU A 9 2.71 2.98 11.90
CA LEU A 9 2.48 2.69 10.49
C LEU A 9 3.07 3.73 9.53
N THR A 10 3.52 4.91 9.97
CA THR A 10 4.26 5.79 9.07
C THR A 10 5.61 5.17 8.74
N ALA A 11 5.81 4.69 7.52
CA ALA A 11 7.08 4.06 7.16
C ALA A 11 8.25 5.04 7.38
N GLU A 12 8.10 6.29 6.95
CA GLU A 12 9.17 7.30 6.94
C GLU A 12 9.79 7.60 8.30
N ASP A 13 9.02 7.51 9.39
CA ASP A 13 9.46 7.77 10.77
C ASP A 13 10.46 6.73 11.30
N HIS A 14 10.59 5.58 10.64
CA HIS A 14 11.47 4.50 11.10
C HIS A 14 12.88 4.63 10.51
N ALA A 15 13.83 5.03 11.35
CA ALA A 15 15.26 5.08 10.97
C ALA A 15 15.88 3.68 10.74
N ALA A 16 15.34 2.65 11.40
CA ALA A 16 15.83 1.28 11.26
C ALA A 16 15.37 0.64 9.94
N PRO A 17 16.28 0.15 9.07
CA PRO A 17 15.93 -0.38 7.75
C PRO A 17 14.92 -1.54 7.80
N TYR A 18 15.06 -2.41 8.80
CA TYR A 18 14.15 -3.54 8.99
C TYR A 18 12.72 -3.09 9.33
N VAL A 19 12.57 -2.17 10.29
CA VAL A 19 11.26 -1.69 10.75
C VAL A 19 10.56 -0.97 9.60
N TRP A 20 11.28 -0.10 8.89
CA TRP A 20 10.77 0.58 7.70
C TRP A 20 10.26 -0.42 6.64
N ALA A 21 11.05 -1.46 6.33
CA ALA A 21 10.66 -2.45 5.33
C ALA A 21 9.45 -3.28 5.77
N ALA A 22 9.36 -3.61 7.07
CA ALA A 22 8.22 -4.31 7.64
C ALA A 22 6.94 -3.47 7.53
N VAL A 23 7.02 -2.17 7.78
CA VAL A 23 5.88 -1.23 7.67
C VAL A 23 5.45 -1.05 6.21
N ALA A 24 6.38 -0.92 5.26
CA ALA A 24 6.07 -0.87 3.83
C ALA A 24 5.34 -2.15 3.35
N LEU A 25 5.79 -3.32 3.82
CA LEU A 25 5.12 -4.59 3.53
C LEU A 25 3.73 -4.67 4.19
N ALA A 26 3.58 -4.14 5.40
CA ALA A 26 2.28 -4.07 6.06
C ALA A 26 1.26 -3.25 5.24
N HIS A 27 1.67 -2.11 4.68
CA HIS A 27 0.83 -1.32 3.77
C HIS A 27 0.45 -2.09 2.51
N ALA A 28 1.40 -2.78 1.90
CA ALA A 28 1.09 -3.66 0.77
C ALA A 28 0.07 -4.76 1.15
N MET A 29 0.17 -5.34 2.35
CA MET A 29 -0.82 -6.33 2.81
C MET A 29 -2.19 -5.71 3.08
N ILE A 30 -2.26 -4.47 3.59
CA ILE A 30 -3.53 -3.73 3.72
C ILE A 30 -4.19 -3.60 2.34
N GLY A 31 -3.45 -3.17 1.32
CA GLY A 31 -3.96 -3.07 -0.04
C GLY A 31 -4.42 -4.40 -0.63
N ALA A 32 -3.66 -5.47 -0.41
CA ALA A 32 -4.03 -6.82 -0.82
C ALA A 32 -5.34 -7.29 -0.15
N CYS A 33 -5.50 -7.06 1.15
CA CYS A 33 -6.73 -7.37 1.88
C CYS A 33 -7.92 -6.56 1.37
N LEU A 34 -7.77 -5.24 1.18
CA LEU A 34 -8.82 -4.38 0.66
C LEU A 34 -9.27 -4.82 -0.73
N MET A 35 -8.33 -5.14 -1.62
CA MET A 35 -8.66 -5.64 -2.96
C MET A 35 -9.32 -7.01 -2.92
N THR A 36 -8.91 -7.89 -1.99
CA THR A 36 -9.54 -9.20 -1.81
C THR A 36 -11.00 -9.03 -1.36
N CYS A 37 -11.25 -8.18 -0.36
CA CYS A 37 -12.60 -7.82 0.06
C CYS A 37 -13.42 -7.25 -1.10
N ALA A 38 -12.84 -6.30 -1.85
CA ALA A 38 -13.49 -5.70 -3.02
C ALA A 38 -13.80 -6.76 -4.09
N ALA A 39 -12.87 -7.66 -4.40
CA ALA A 39 -13.07 -8.75 -5.35
C ALA A 39 -14.14 -9.75 -4.90
N LEU A 40 -14.22 -10.05 -3.61
CA LEU A 40 -15.28 -10.90 -3.03
C LEU A 40 -16.65 -10.22 -3.08
N LEU A 41 -16.74 -8.95 -2.69
CA LEU A 41 -17.96 -8.15 -2.84
C LEU A 41 -18.39 -8.02 -4.31
N ALA A 42 -17.43 -7.80 -5.20
CA ALA A 42 -17.63 -7.75 -6.63
C ALA A 42 -18.12 -9.12 -7.17
N SER A 43 -17.58 -10.25 -6.69
CA SER A 43 -18.10 -11.57 -7.07
C SER A 43 -19.59 -11.79 -6.72
N LEU A 44 -20.14 -10.99 -5.79
CA LEU A 44 -21.57 -11.00 -5.44
C LEU A 44 -22.42 -9.99 -6.24
N VAL A 45 -21.83 -8.96 -6.84
CA VAL A 45 -22.57 -7.81 -7.42
C VAL A 45 -22.01 -7.27 -8.74
N LEU A 46 -20.70 -7.31 -8.96
CA LEU A 46 -19.95 -6.62 -10.02
C LEU A 46 -18.83 -7.50 -10.59
N SER A 47 -18.91 -7.90 -11.86
CA SER A 47 -17.95 -8.84 -12.48
C SER A 47 -16.60 -8.23 -12.92
N ASP A 48 -16.17 -7.09 -12.36
CA ASP A 48 -15.02 -6.31 -12.85
C ASP A 48 -14.03 -5.92 -11.75
N ALA A 49 -12.79 -6.44 -11.84
CA ALA A 49 -11.73 -6.17 -10.88
C ALA A 49 -11.14 -4.75 -11.01
N VAL A 50 -11.30 -4.08 -12.15
CA VAL A 50 -10.90 -2.67 -12.34
C VAL A 50 -11.70 -1.76 -11.41
N LEU A 51 -13.00 -2.03 -11.27
CA LEU A 51 -13.85 -1.27 -10.35
C LEU A 51 -13.47 -1.52 -8.88
N GLY A 52 -13.09 -2.76 -8.55
CA GLY A 52 -12.55 -3.09 -7.22
C GLY A 52 -11.28 -2.31 -6.91
N LEU A 53 -10.35 -2.22 -7.85
CA LEU A 53 -9.11 -1.46 -7.69
C LEU A 53 -9.39 0.05 -7.55
N ALA A 54 -10.34 0.59 -8.32
CA ALA A 54 -10.77 1.98 -8.21
C ALA A 54 -11.37 2.29 -6.82
N LEU A 55 -12.15 1.38 -6.25
CA LEU A 55 -12.69 1.53 -4.88
C LEU A 55 -11.58 1.53 -3.84
N VAL A 56 -10.58 0.65 -3.97
CA VAL A 56 -9.41 0.63 -3.08
C VAL A 56 -8.62 1.93 -3.21
N ALA A 57 -8.36 2.40 -4.44
CA ALA A 57 -7.65 3.65 -4.69
C ALA A 57 -8.37 4.86 -4.10
N VAL A 58 -9.68 5.00 -4.36
CA VAL A 58 -10.48 6.12 -3.84
C VAL A 58 -10.61 6.04 -2.32
N GLY A 59 -10.92 4.87 -1.76
CA GLY A 59 -11.09 4.68 -0.33
C GLY A 59 -9.80 4.98 0.44
N TYR A 60 -8.66 4.50 -0.05
CA TYR A 60 -7.38 4.75 0.59
C TYR A 60 -6.90 6.20 0.41
N SER A 61 -7.12 6.81 -0.75
CA SER A 61 -6.85 8.25 -0.94
C SER A 61 -7.68 9.14 -0.01
N ILE A 62 -8.93 8.78 0.28
CA ILE A 62 -9.76 9.48 1.27
C ILE A 62 -9.18 9.31 2.67
N TRP A 63 -8.73 8.11 3.03
CA TRP A 63 -8.09 7.85 4.31
C TRP A 63 -6.83 8.70 4.50
N GLU A 64 -5.93 8.72 3.51
CA GLU A 64 -4.73 9.57 3.54
C GLU A 64 -5.07 11.07 3.61
N LEU A 65 -6.09 11.52 2.87
CA LEU A 65 -6.56 12.90 2.94
C LEU A 65 -7.06 13.27 4.34
N LEU A 66 -7.80 12.36 5.00
CA LEU A 66 -8.27 12.57 6.37
C LEU A 66 -7.10 12.67 7.37
N GLN A 67 -6.06 11.86 7.19
CA GLN A 67 -4.83 11.95 8.00
C GLN A 67 -4.09 13.27 7.77
N ALA A 68 -3.95 13.70 6.51
CA ALA A 68 -3.31 14.97 6.16
C ALA A 68 -4.05 16.18 6.77
N VAL A 69 -5.38 16.21 6.67
CA VAL A 69 -6.22 17.26 7.29
C VAL A 69 -6.13 17.24 8.82
N ALA A 70 -5.89 16.08 9.43
CA ALA A 70 -5.67 15.93 10.87
C ALA A 70 -4.23 16.28 11.33
N GLY A 71 -3.41 16.89 10.47
CA GLY A 71 -2.04 17.32 10.81
C GLY A 71 -0.94 16.32 10.41
N GLY A 72 -1.21 15.46 9.43
CA GLY A 72 -0.24 14.61 8.72
C GLY A 72 0.72 15.39 7.84
N PRO A 73 2.04 15.09 7.83
CA PRO A 73 2.90 15.49 6.72
C PRO A 73 2.36 14.84 5.43
N PRO A 74 2.15 15.59 4.34
CA PRO A 74 1.48 15.08 3.15
C PRO A 74 2.34 14.14 2.29
N LEU A 75 3.66 14.10 2.51
CA LEU A 75 4.58 13.24 1.75
C LEU A 75 4.66 11.83 2.33
N ASP A 76 4.58 11.69 3.65
CA ASP A 76 4.63 10.41 4.35
C ASP A 76 3.52 9.45 3.86
N GLY A 77 2.31 9.99 3.65
CA GLY A 77 1.16 9.23 3.16
C GLY A 77 1.26 8.78 1.70
N LEU A 78 2.14 9.38 0.88
CA LEU A 78 2.30 9.01 -0.54
C LEU A 78 2.99 7.65 -0.67
N LEU A 79 4.00 7.39 0.16
CA LEU A 79 4.72 6.13 0.15
C LEU A 79 3.84 4.98 0.65
N ASP A 80 3.06 5.25 1.70
CA ASP A 80 2.10 4.31 2.26
C ASP A 80 1.01 4.00 1.23
N TRP A 81 0.45 5.03 0.59
CA TRP A 81 -0.50 4.90 -0.52
C TRP A 81 0.07 4.04 -1.67
N LEU A 82 1.31 4.30 -2.08
CA LEU A 82 1.96 3.54 -3.15
C LEU A 82 2.09 2.06 -2.77
N CYS A 83 2.52 1.76 -1.54
CA CYS A 83 2.62 0.39 -1.05
C CYS A 83 1.26 -0.31 -1.04
N VAL A 84 0.20 0.36 -0.57
CA VAL A 84 -1.18 -0.14 -0.62
C VAL A 84 -1.60 -0.43 -2.06
N MET A 85 -1.36 0.49 -3.00
CA MET A 85 -1.73 0.29 -4.40
C MET A 85 -0.99 -0.87 -5.04
N LEU A 86 0.30 -1.07 -4.74
CA LEU A 86 1.07 -2.20 -5.25
C LEU A 86 0.52 -3.54 -4.74
N GLY A 87 0.16 -3.61 -3.46
CA GLY A 87 -0.51 -4.77 -2.88
C GLY A 87 -1.88 -5.07 -3.49
N ALA A 88 -2.70 -4.03 -3.69
CA ALA A 88 -4.00 -4.13 -4.33
C ALA A 88 -3.88 -4.58 -5.80
N ALA A 89 -2.96 -3.96 -6.56
CA ALA A 89 -2.70 -4.30 -7.95
C ALA A 89 -2.19 -5.73 -8.13
N MET A 90 -1.37 -6.22 -7.20
CA MET A 90 -0.94 -7.63 -7.18
C MET A 90 -2.14 -8.58 -7.10
N VAL A 91 -3.06 -8.35 -6.15
CA VAL A 91 -4.27 -9.18 -5.99
C VAL A 91 -5.20 -9.07 -7.19
N ALA A 92 -5.42 -7.86 -7.71
CA ALA A 92 -6.24 -7.65 -8.91
C ALA A 92 -5.68 -8.41 -10.12
N ALA A 93 -4.36 -8.36 -10.32
CA ALA A 93 -3.69 -9.08 -11.40
C ALA A 93 -3.79 -10.60 -11.24
N VAL A 94 -3.67 -11.12 -10.02
CA VAL A 94 -3.89 -12.56 -9.74
C VAL A 94 -5.33 -12.95 -10.05
N TRP A 95 -6.30 -12.13 -9.64
CA TRP A 95 -7.72 -12.36 -9.88
C TRP A 95 -8.06 -12.43 -11.37
N GLU A 96 -7.50 -11.51 -12.17
CA GLU A 96 -7.66 -11.48 -13.63
C GLU A 96 -6.72 -12.43 -14.39
N ARG A 97 -5.91 -13.24 -13.70
CA ARG A 97 -4.89 -14.13 -14.29
C ARG A 97 -3.84 -13.41 -15.14
N ARG A 98 -3.58 -12.13 -14.86
CA ARG A 98 -2.58 -11.28 -15.54
C ARG A 98 -1.23 -11.37 -14.86
N VAL A 99 -0.52 -12.48 -15.08
CA VAL A 99 0.75 -12.80 -14.42
C VAL A 99 1.81 -11.70 -14.58
N ALA A 100 1.93 -11.09 -15.77
CA ALA A 100 2.91 -10.02 -16.01
C ALA A 100 2.65 -8.78 -15.14
N SER A 101 1.38 -8.37 -14.99
CA SER A 101 1.01 -7.24 -14.13
C SER A 101 1.25 -7.56 -12.65
N GLY A 102 0.94 -8.79 -12.22
CA GLY A 102 1.21 -9.23 -10.85
C GLY A 102 2.70 -9.22 -10.52
N ALA A 103 3.53 -9.72 -11.45
CA ALA A 103 4.98 -9.68 -11.33
C ALA A 103 5.51 -8.23 -11.27
N ALA A 104 4.97 -7.32 -12.10
CA ALA A 104 5.35 -5.92 -12.07
C ALA A 104 5.05 -5.25 -10.71
N SER A 105 3.90 -5.55 -10.10
CA SER A 105 3.56 -5.04 -8.76
C SER A 105 4.51 -5.55 -7.68
N VAL A 106 4.88 -6.84 -7.72
CA VAL A 106 5.85 -7.43 -6.80
C VAL A 106 7.23 -6.79 -6.98
N ILE A 107 7.69 -6.64 -8.22
CA ILE A 107 8.97 -5.97 -8.54
C ILE A 107 8.95 -4.52 -8.06
N GLY A 108 7.85 -3.80 -8.29
CA GLY A 108 7.67 -2.42 -7.83
C GLY A 108 7.77 -2.31 -6.31
N LEU A 109 7.11 -3.21 -5.57
CA LEU A 109 7.19 -3.24 -4.11
C LEU A 109 8.62 -3.51 -3.63
N TRP A 110 9.32 -4.48 -4.23
CA TRP A 110 10.72 -4.75 -3.90
C TRP A 110 11.66 -3.59 -4.25
N ALA A 111 11.39 -2.86 -5.34
CA ALA A 111 12.15 -1.68 -5.71
C ALA A 111 11.99 -0.56 -4.68
N VAL A 112 10.76 -0.31 -4.22
CA VAL A 112 10.48 0.62 -3.12
C VAL A 112 11.24 0.17 -1.87
N VAL A 113 11.10 -1.11 -1.48
CA VAL A 113 11.74 -1.64 -0.28
C VAL A 113 13.26 -1.50 -0.33
N ALA A 114 13.87 -1.88 -1.46
CA ALA A 114 15.30 -1.78 -1.66
C ALA A 114 15.80 -0.33 -1.62
N ALA A 115 15.05 0.61 -2.20
CA ALA A 115 15.40 2.04 -2.19
C ALA A 115 15.39 2.61 -0.76
N GLY A 116 14.33 2.38 0.00
CA GLY A 116 14.22 2.88 1.37
C GLY A 116 15.23 2.25 2.34
N VAL A 117 15.54 0.96 2.17
CA VAL A 117 16.61 0.28 2.91
C VAL A 117 17.99 0.86 2.57
N ARG A 118 18.30 1.06 1.28
CA ARG A 118 19.58 1.64 0.85
C ARG A 118 19.78 3.04 1.40
N GLN A 119 18.75 3.89 1.39
CA GLN A 119 18.81 5.23 1.94
C GLN A 119 19.19 5.22 3.43
N ARG A 120 18.63 4.29 4.21
CA ARG A 120 18.87 4.18 5.66
C ARG A 120 20.19 3.51 6.02
N ILE A 121 20.72 2.65 5.16
CA ILE A 121 22.05 2.04 5.34
C ILE A 121 23.16 2.99 4.88
N GLY A 122 22.99 3.66 3.73
CA GLY A 122 23.99 4.51 3.10
C GLY A 122 23.98 5.98 3.52
N GLY A 123 22.93 6.44 4.22
CA GLY A 123 22.85 7.77 4.82
C GLY A 123 23.59 7.90 6.16
N ARG A 124 24.58 7.02 6.43
CA ARG A 124 25.51 7.12 7.55
C ARG A 124 26.80 7.80 7.12
#